data_AF-A0A9Q4PYB9-F1
#
_entry.id   AF-A0A9Q4PYB9-F1
#
_cell.length_a   1.000
_cell.length_b   1.000
_cell.length_c   1.000
_cell.angle_alpha   90.00
_cell.angle_beta   90.00
_cell.angle_gamma   90.00
#
_symmetry.space_group_name_H-M   'P 1'
#
loop_
_entity.id
_entity.type
_entity.pdbx_description
1 polymer ?
#
loop_
_entity_poly.entity_id
_entity_poly.type
_entity_poly.pdbx_seq_one_letter_code
_entity_poly.pdbx_strand_id
1 'polypeptide(L)'
;MKWYIPLIIIGSFLFLFAIFGEPGSPALSYGTATSVVETDPENLTVTYSVTLTVTNIGTAASDNTVISVYLKTPPDAPEWQQADLIFPIGRLAKGVETTRTDTTTLTVGEETYALLVNGTLPETTVVGTYSDAFF
;
A
#
# COMPACT_ATOMS: atom_id res chain seq x y z
N MET A 1 46.35 29.15 -12.23
CA MET A 1 44.88 29.29 -12.26
C MET A 1 44.28 28.30 -13.25
N LYS A 2 43.66 27.25 -12.72
CA LYS A 2 42.53 26.49 -13.28
C LYS A 2 42.09 25.56 -12.15
N TRP A 3 40.91 25.82 -11.63
CA TRP A 3 40.30 25.11 -10.51
C TRP A 3 39.59 23.88 -11.06
N TYR A 4 39.77 22.72 -10.44
CA TYR A 4 38.88 21.57 -10.60
C TYR A 4 38.56 21.01 -9.21
N ILE A 5 37.27 21.02 -8.90
CA ILE A 5 36.66 20.55 -7.66
C ILE A 5 36.77 19.02 -7.60
N PRO A 6 37.20 18.39 -6.49
CA PRO A 6 37.10 16.95 -6.32
C PRO A 6 35.63 16.59 -6.10
N LEU A 7 35.01 15.90 -7.07
CA LEU A 7 33.72 15.25 -6.85
C LEU A 7 33.96 14.03 -5.95
N ILE A 8 33.81 14.23 -4.65
CA ILE A 8 33.69 13.18 -3.66
C ILE A 8 32.30 12.56 -3.85
N ILE A 9 32.23 11.39 -4.50
CA ILE A 9 31.04 10.54 -4.40
C ILE A 9 31.21 9.72 -3.11
N ILE A 10 30.85 10.34 -1.98
CA ILE A 10 30.43 9.61 -0.79
C ILE A 10 29.03 9.11 -1.10
N GLY A 11 28.92 7.80 -1.27
CA GLY A 11 27.66 7.15 -1.58
C GLY A 11 27.81 5.64 -1.46
N SER A 12 28.43 5.19 -0.36
CA SER A 12 28.36 3.80 0.07
C SER A 12 26.90 3.48 0.40
N PHE A 13 26.18 2.92 -0.57
CA PHE A 13 24.96 2.15 -0.32
C PHE A 13 25.05 0.88 -1.17
N LEU A 14 25.96 -0.01 -0.75
CA LEU A 14 25.75 -1.44 -0.92
C LEU A 14 24.48 -1.78 -0.13
N PHE A 15 23.31 -1.70 -0.77
CA PHE A 15 22.13 -2.39 -0.29
C PHE A 15 22.31 -3.89 -0.58
N LEU A 16 23.20 -4.51 0.18
CA LEU A 16 23.21 -5.95 0.35
C LEU A 16 22.05 -6.28 1.31
N PHE A 17 20.81 -6.30 0.80
CA PHE A 17 19.75 -7.02 1.49
C PHE A 17 20.05 -8.51 1.33
N ALA A 18 20.88 -9.05 2.22
CA ALA A 18 20.90 -10.47 2.45
C ALA A 18 19.56 -10.85 3.08
N ILE A 19 18.55 -11.11 2.24
CA ILE A 19 17.29 -11.74 2.67
C ILE A 19 17.63 -13.21 2.89
N PHE A 20 18.19 -13.53 4.06
CA PHE A 20 18.12 -14.88 4.60
C PHE A 20 16.69 -15.07 5.12
N GLY A 21 15.71 -15.13 4.21
CA GLY A 21 14.47 -15.80 4.52
C GLY A 21 14.81 -17.25 4.82
N GLU A 22 14.19 -17.84 5.84
CA GLU A 22 14.31 -19.28 6.06
C GLU A 22 14.03 -19.99 4.72
N PRO A 23 14.94 -20.85 4.23
CA PRO A 23 14.72 -21.58 3.00
C PRO A 23 13.40 -22.35 3.12
N GLY A 24 12.46 -22.06 2.22
CA GLY A 24 11.11 -22.62 2.25
C GLY A 24 10.03 -21.68 2.81
N SER A 25 10.35 -20.44 3.19
CA SER A 25 9.35 -19.50 3.71
C SER A 25 8.86 -18.50 2.64
N PRO A 26 7.54 -18.25 2.54
CA PRO A 26 7.00 -17.13 1.77
C PRO A 26 7.33 -15.78 2.45
N ALA A 27 7.60 -14.76 1.65
CA ALA A 27 7.77 -13.39 2.14
C ALA A 27 7.14 -12.43 1.14
N LEU A 28 6.28 -11.53 1.61
CA LEU A 28 5.52 -10.65 0.73
C LEU A 28 5.96 -9.19 0.93
N SER A 29 6.06 -8.48 -0.18
CA SER A 29 6.19 -7.03 -0.25
C SER A 29 4.91 -6.45 -0.82
N TYR A 30 4.54 -5.24 -0.37
CA TYR A 30 3.27 -4.61 -0.70
C TYR A 30 3.48 -3.17 -1.14
N GLY A 31 2.74 -2.76 -2.16
CA GLY A 31 2.55 -1.37 -2.55
C GLY A 31 1.06 -1.06 -2.60
N THR A 32 0.68 0.15 -2.20
CA THR A 32 -0.70 0.63 -2.34
C THR A 32 -0.70 1.93 -3.12
N ALA A 33 -1.70 2.10 -3.98
CA ALA A 33 -1.95 3.33 -4.72
C ALA A 33 -3.43 3.66 -4.61
N THR A 34 -3.74 4.94 -4.38
CA THR A 34 -5.10 5.41 -4.17
C THR A 34 -5.42 6.51 -5.18
N SER A 35 -6.64 6.49 -5.71
CA SER A 35 -7.16 7.54 -6.59
C SER A 35 -8.63 7.83 -6.30
N VAL A 36 -9.06 9.06 -6.53
CA VAL A 36 -10.48 9.45 -6.42
C VAL A 36 -11.22 8.94 -7.65
N VAL A 37 -12.34 8.25 -7.44
CA VAL A 37 -13.23 7.77 -8.51
C VAL A 37 -14.41 8.71 -8.66
N GLU A 38 -15.04 9.06 -7.55
CA GLU A 38 -16.26 9.86 -7.53
C GLU A 38 -16.35 10.66 -6.22
N THR A 39 -17.02 11.80 -6.29
CA THR A 39 -17.30 12.67 -5.16
C THR A 39 -18.77 13.04 -5.17
N ASP A 40 -19.45 12.91 -4.04
CA ASP A 40 -20.84 13.28 -3.87
C ASP A 40 -20.96 14.33 -2.75
N PRO A 41 -21.18 15.62 -3.10
CA PRO A 41 -21.29 16.71 -2.13
C PRO A 41 -22.61 16.71 -1.37
N GLU A 42 -23.67 16.06 -1.87
CA GLU A 42 -24.97 16.03 -1.18
C GLU A 42 -24.93 15.08 0.02
N ASN A 43 -24.22 13.96 -0.13
CA ASN A 43 -24.06 12.95 0.92
C ASN A 43 -22.71 13.03 1.64
N LEU A 44 -21.85 14.00 1.28
CA LEU A 44 -20.49 14.17 1.80
C LEU A 44 -19.66 12.88 1.71
N THR A 45 -19.75 12.22 0.56
CA THR A 45 -19.04 10.96 0.32
C THR A 45 -17.97 11.11 -0.77
N VAL A 46 -16.86 10.42 -0.58
CA VAL A 46 -15.80 10.32 -1.60
C VAL A 46 -15.49 8.84 -1.82
N THR A 47 -15.65 8.40 -3.06
CA THR A 47 -15.32 7.04 -3.49
C THR A 47 -13.90 7.01 -4.03
N TYR A 48 -13.13 6.07 -3.51
CA TYR A 48 -11.74 5.85 -3.86
C TYR A 48 -11.56 4.50 -4.53
N SER A 49 -10.65 4.45 -5.49
CA SER A 49 -10.08 3.21 -6.01
C SER A 49 -8.73 3.00 -5.32
N VAL A 50 -8.61 1.85 -4.65
CA VAL A 50 -7.39 1.40 -3.97
C VAL A 50 -6.83 0.22 -4.73
N THR A 51 -5.61 0.38 -5.22
CA THR A 51 -4.86 -0.64 -5.91
C THR A 51 -3.77 -1.19 -5.00
N LEU A 52 -3.83 -2.49 -4.73
CA LEU A 52 -2.82 -3.25 -3.99
C LEU A 52 -1.94 -4.00 -4.99
N THR A 53 -0.64 -3.78 -4.91
CA THR A 53 0.38 -4.58 -5.60
C THR A 53 1.10 -5.44 -4.57
N VAL A 54 1.23 -6.73 -4.85
CA VAL A 54 1.80 -7.73 -3.94
C VAL A 54 2.85 -8.52 -4.68
N THR A 55 4.05 -8.61 -4.10
CA THR A 55 5.17 -9.34 -4.70
C THR A 55 5.70 -10.36 -3.71
N ASN A 56 5.76 -11.63 -4.12
CA ASN A 56 6.39 -12.66 -3.30
C ASN A 56 7.91 -12.63 -3.49
N ILE A 57 8.60 -12.00 -2.53
CA ILE A 57 10.06 -11.87 -2.46
C ILE A 57 10.70 -13.02 -1.66
N GLY A 58 9.90 -13.98 -1.19
CA GLY A 58 10.35 -15.13 -0.41
C GLY A 58 11.03 -16.22 -1.25
N THR A 59 11.24 -17.36 -0.61
CA THR A 59 11.87 -18.53 -1.25
C THR A 59 10.87 -19.63 -1.59
N ALA A 60 9.63 -19.55 -1.10
CA ALA A 60 8.52 -20.45 -1.40
C ALA A 60 7.28 -19.70 -1.91
N ALA A 61 6.29 -20.43 -2.41
CA ALA A 61 4.98 -19.87 -2.73
C ALA A 61 4.24 -19.49 -1.44
N SER A 62 3.39 -18.47 -1.53
CA SER A 62 2.38 -18.17 -0.50
C SER A 62 1.06 -18.75 -0.98
N ASP A 63 0.35 -19.45 -0.10
CA ASP A 63 -0.96 -20.03 -0.37
C ASP A 63 -2.03 -19.37 0.51
N ASN A 64 -3.28 -19.37 0.04
CA ASN A 64 -4.45 -18.73 0.67
C ASN A 64 -4.19 -17.30 1.16
N THR A 65 -3.41 -16.52 0.41
CA THR A 65 -3.05 -15.16 0.78
C THR A 65 -4.26 -14.24 0.71
N VAL A 66 -4.58 -13.59 1.84
CA VAL A 66 -5.56 -12.52 1.95
C VAL A 66 -4.91 -11.34 2.65
N ILE A 67 -5.06 -10.15 2.09
CA ILE A 67 -4.45 -8.93 2.60
C ILE A 67 -5.53 -7.92 2.97
N SER A 68 -5.45 -7.39 4.19
CA SER A 68 -6.32 -6.32 4.64
C SER A 68 -5.60 -4.98 4.52
N VAL A 69 -6.29 -4.01 3.91
CA VAL A 69 -5.83 -2.64 3.76
C VAL A 69 -6.85 -1.72 4.40
N TYR A 70 -6.40 -0.82 5.26
CA TYR A 70 -7.22 0.28 5.76
C TYR A 70 -6.99 1.51 4.92
N LEU A 71 -8.08 2.14 4.49
CA LEU A 71 -8.10 3.47 3.92
C LEU A 71 -8.58 4.43 5.01
N LYS A 72 -7.75 5.40 5.41
CA LYS A 72 -8.04 6.30 6.53
C LYS A 72 -8.02 7.74 6.07
N THR A 73 -8.84 8.58 6.70
CA THR A 73 -8.72 10.02 6.48
C THR A 73 -7.30 10.50 6.84
N PRO A 74 -6.84 11.58 6.19
CA PRO A 74 -5.55 12.20 6.51
C PRO A 74 -5.43 12.51 8.01
N PRO A 75 -4.22 12.46 8.59
CA PRO A 75 -4.02 12.68 10.03
C PRO A 75 -4.34 14.12 10.47
N ASP A 76 -4.37 15.07 9.54
CA ASP A 76 -4.77 16.46 9.72
C ASP A 76 -6.27 16.70 9.48
N ALA A 77 -7.03 15.66 9.10
CA ALA A 77 -8.47 15.76 8.94
C ALA A 77 -9.14 16.02 10.32
N PRO A 78 -10.11 16.95 10.39
CA PRO A 78 -10.89 17.20 11.61
C PRO A 78 -11.63 15.96 12.14
N GLU A 79 -11.99 15.06 11.23
CA GLU A 79 -12.68 13.81 11.54
C GLU A 79 -11.86 12.60 11.10
N TRP A 80 -11.70 11.65 12.02
CA TRP A 80 -11.12 10.35 11.72
C TRP A 80 -12.18 9.40 11.17
N GLN A 81 -11.97 8.90 9.96
CA GLN A 81 -12.78 7.85 9.35
C GLN A 81 -11.88 6.78 8.74
N GLN A 82 -12.38 5.55 8.71
CA GLN A 82 -11.69 4.40 8.13
C GLN A 82 -12.64 3.55 7.32
N ALA A 83 -12.16 3.07 6.18
CA ALA A 83 -12.78 2.00 5.41
C ALA A 83 -11.83 0.80 5.33
N ASP A 84 -12.42 -0.40 5.45
CA ASP A 84 -11.69 -1.66 5.43
C ASP A 84 -11.83 -2.32 4.06
N LEU A 85 -10.69 -2.69 3.47
CA LEU A 85 -10.60 -3.40 2.20
C LEU A 85 -9.94 -4.74 2.40
N ILE A 86 -10.49 -5.78 1.77
CA ILE A 86 -9.98 -7.14 1.84
C ILE A 86 -9.65 -7.61 0.42
N PHE A 87 -8.38 -7.90 0.18
CA PHE A 87 -7.87 -8.35 -1.11
C PHE A 87 -7.56 -9.85 -1.07
N PRO A 88 -8.42 -10.71 -1.64
CA PRO A 88 -8.11 -12.12 -1.81
C PRO A 88 -7.09 -12.29 -2.95
N ILE A 89 -5.86 -12.64 -2.59
CA ILE A 89 -4.78 -12.89 -3.54
C ILE A 89 -4.74 -14.36 -3.96
N GLY A 90 -4.98 -15.28 -3.02
CA GLY A 90 -4.91 -16.72 -3.26
C GLY A 90 -3.48 -17.23 -3.25
N ARG A 91 -3.07 -18.00 -4.26
CA ARG A 91 -1.70 -18.50 -4.38
C ARG A 91 -0.81 -17.52 -5.14
N LEU A 92 0.33 -17.16 -4.55
CA LEU A 92 1.35 -16.32 -5.18
C LEU A 92 2.69 -17.06 -5.22
N ALA A 93 3.10 -17.51 -6.40
CA ALA A 93 4.37 -18.21 -6.59
C ALA A 93 5.58 -17.29 -6.33
N LYS A 94 6.73 -17.89 -6.04
CA LYS A 94 7.99 -17.17 -5.80
C LYS A 94 8.31 -16.22 -6.96
N GLY A 95 8.65 -14.98 -6.63
CA GLY A 95 9.06 -13.95 -7.58
C GLY A 95 7.91 -13.39 -8.42
N VAL A 96 6.67 -13.83 -8.19
CA VAL A 96 5.51 -13.32 -8.90
C VAL A 96 4.98 -12.08 -8.20
N GLU A 97 4.65 -11.09 -9.03
CA GLU A 97 3.90 -9.89 -8.66
C GLU A 97 2.46 -10.03 -9.15
N THR A 98 1.52 -9.53 -8.35
CA THR A 98 0.12 -9.43 -8.72
C THR A 98 -0.47 -8.11 -8.25
N THR A 99 -1.44 -7.61 -9.00
CA THR A 99 -2.12 -6.36 -8.72
C THR A 99 -3.62 -6.62 -8.61
N ARG A 100 -4.26 -6.04 -7.60
CA ARG A 100 -5.70 -6.06 -7.40
C ARG A 100 -6.18 -4.64 -7.11
N THR A 101 -7.34 -4.31 -7.63
CA THR A 101 -7.98 -3.02 -7.42
C THR A 101 -9.37 -3.25 -6.89
N ASP A 102 -9.74 -2.46 -5.88
CA ASP A 102 -11.07 -2.44 -5.31
C ASP A 102 -11.47 -0.99 -5.01
N THR A 103 -12.76 -0.77 -4.81
CA THR A 103 -13.33 0.56 -4.54
C THR A 103 -13.97 0.60 -3.18
N THR A 104 -13.81 1.72 -2.48
CA THR A 104 -14.50 1.95 -1.21
C THR A 104 -14.89 3.42 -1.06
N THR A 105 -15.84 3.69 -0.19
CA THR A 105 -16.39 5.03 0.02
C THR A 105 -16.13 5.47 1.45
N LEU A 106 -15.63 6.70 1.62
CA LEU A 106 -15.59 7.38 2.91
C LEU A 106 -16.74 8.37 2.99
N THR A 107 -17.56 8.26 4.03
CA THR A 107 -18.56 9.26 4.42
C THR A 107 -17.97 10.08 5.55
N VAL A 108 -17.90 11.40 5.36
CA VAL A 108 -17.20 12.32 6.28
C VAL A 108 -18.01 13.59 6.49
N GLY A 109 -17.64 14.42 7.47
CA GLY A 109 -18.16 15.77 7.67
C GLY A 109 -17.64 16.78 6.64
N GLU A 110 -18.29 17.94 6.56
CA GLU A 110 -18.05 18.97 5.53
C GLU A 110 -16.59 19.43 5.43
N GLU A 111 -15.92 19.66 6.56
CA GLU A 111 -14.52 20.13 6.57
C GLU A 111 -13.57 19.07 6.03
N THR A 112 -13.74 17.81 6.45
CA THR A 112 -12.96 16.68 5.95
C THR A 112 -13.26 16.42 4.48
N TYR A 113 -14.52 16.52 4.06
CA TYR A 113 -14.90 16.42 2.66
C TYR A 113 -14.16 17.45 1.80
N ALA A 114 -14.14 18.72 2.23
CA ALA A 114 -13.44 19.79 1.54
C ALA A 114 -11.93 19.51 1.41
N LEU A 115 -11.29 18.96 2.44
CA LEU A 115 -9.88 18.54 2.38
C LEU A 115 -9.66 17.44 1.33
N LEU A 116 -10.51 16.41 1.34
CA LEU A 116 -10.40 15.27 0.45
C LEU A 116 -10.59 15.64 -1.03
N VAL A 117 -11.58 16.47 -1.35
CA VAL A 117 -11.82 16.91 -2.74
C VAL A 117 -10.80 17.95 -3.24
N ASN A 118 -10.09 18.63 -2.33
CA ASN A 118 -9.03 19.57 -2.67
C ASN A 118 -7.66 18.89 -2.90
N GLY A 119 -7.64 17.57 -3.01
CA GLY A 119 -6.47 16.78 -3.42
C GLY A 119 -5.68 16.15 -2.28
N THR A 120 -6.09 16.30 -1.03
CA THR A 120 -5.49 15.55 0.08
C THR A 120 -6.02 14.12 0.04
N LEU A 121 -5.18 13.18 -0.39
CA LEU A 121 -5.56 11.78 -0.47
C LEU A 121 -5.57 11.12 0.92
N PRO A 122 -6.51 10.20 1.18
CA PRO A 122 -6.50 9.36 2.38
C PRO A 122 -5.27 8.45 2.41
N GLU A 123 -4.83 8.10 3.62
CA GLU A 123 -3.70 7.20 3.85
C GLU A 123 -4.13 5.74 3.74
N THR A 124 -3.31 4.92 3.11
CA THR A 124 -3.47 3.46 3.09
C THR A 124 -2.48 2.78 4.02
N THR A 125 -2.96 1.84 4.83
CA THR A 125 -2.11 1.00 5.69
C THR A 125 -2.42 -0.47 5.44
N VAL A 126 -1.41 -1.26 5.07
CA VAL A 126 -1.52 -2.72 5.08
C VAL A 126 -1.40 -3.19 6.53
N VAL A 127 -2.42 -3.89 7.02
CA VAL A 127 -2.57 -4.20 8.47
C VAL A 127 -2.49 -5.68 8.79
N GLY A 128 -2.68 -6.54 7.80
CA GLY A 128 -2.60 -7.98 8.02
C GLY A 128 -2.39 -8.73 6.71
N THR A 129 -1.63 -9.80 6.79
CA THR A 129 -1.60 -10.86 5.79
C THR A 129 -1.98 -12.15 6.49
N TYR A 130 -3.07 -12.74 6.03
CA TYR A 130 -3.37 -14.13 6.34
C TYR A 130 -2.82 -14.93 5.17
N SER A 131 -1.78 -15.73 5.41
CA SER A 131 -1.39 -16.80 4.51
C SER A 131 -1.37 -18.05 5.35
N ASP A 132 -2.16 -19.05 4.94
CA ASP A 132 -2.01 -20.38 5.50
C ASP A 132 -0.67 -20.92 5.01
N ALA A 133 0.34 -20.91 5.87
CA ALA A 133 1.51 -21.76 5.69
C ALA A 133 1.13 -23.18 6.12
N PHE A 134 0.39 -23.92 5.28
CA PHE A 134 0.06 -25.31 5.59
C PHE A 134 0.96 -26.31 4.85
N PHE A 135 1.86 -26.86 5.67
CA PHE A 135 2.54 -28.18 5.66
C PHE A 135 3.65 -28.45 4.63
#